data_AF-A0A0D2HBD2-F1
#
_entry.id   AF-A0A0D2HBD2-F1
#
_cell.length_a   1.000
_cell.length_b   1.000
_cell.length_c   1.000
_cell.angle_alpha   90.00
_cell.angle_beta   90.00
_cell.angle_gamma   90.00
#
_symmetry.space_group_name_H-M   'P 1'
#
loop_
_entity.id
_entity.type
_entity.pdbx_description
1 polymer ?
#
loop_
_entity_poly.entity_id
_entity_poly.type
_entity_poly.pdbx_seq_one_letter_code
_entity_poly.pdbx_strand_id
1 'polypeptide(L)'
;MQSKGHIWCHTEIVNGVSQSTLYRAGFLTNPKSKRAANRALQNPVEPDASNLKKFCFIVDTLRSTHLQTPSTVETTWSVCIGSQAEYDFRGLCDSLVVDGRLLPPELPNRDYLLILLDIISDINVLFCAIGPLTACCMSIREASKQTSHQSQAGLETIIPPLPTSLIESTGADYSRYLPLAADHEFHRVRAKLMCALEVWQTSFSARDARLSNDGWVDASSLLPLFHFARLLLVAGPGVYTLPSLAGYTPEENDELLTRPQQCRVPHTLGLRFPQSTLHVVMELLESVESDSARRSDIAHGIQRPCQPMWYPLVLFYGALVAWSHMCDESMGKQESLRPSHFLLTTRKLLQMFGFELAKLEDDWNCARSMSAVISNLIQ
;
A
#
# COMPACT_ATOMS: atom_id res chain seq x y z
N MET A 1 9.94 10.48 26.31
CA MET A 1 9.46 9.86 25.06
C MET A 1 9.76 10.85 23.93
N GLN A 2 10.97 10.79 23.38
CA GLN A 2 11.44 11.72 22.35
C GLN A 2 11.97 10.91 21.15
N SER A 3 11.45 11.31 19.99
CA SER A 3 11.87 11.10 18.60
C SER A 3 12.78 9.92 18.25
N LYS A 4 12.20 8.94 17.55
CA LYS A 4 12.89 8.10 16.57
C LYS A 4 12.23 8.27 15.21
N GLY A 5 12.51 9.40 14.56
CA GLY A 5 12.13 9.70 13.18
C GLY A 5 13.29 9.57 12.20
N HIS A 6 14.36 8.87 12.58
CA HIS A 6 15.69 9.05 11.96
C HIS A 6 15.94 8.32 10.64
N ILE A 7 15.03 7.45 10.16
CA ILE A 7 15.23 6.76 8.86
C ILE A 7 14.87 7.68 7.68
N TRP A 8 13.95 8.63 7.87
CA TRP A 8 13.60 9.65 6.87
C TRP A 8 14.45 10.92 7.00
N CYS A 9 15.34 11.00 8.00
CA CYS A 9 16.18 12.18 8.24
C CYS A 9 17.36 12.35 7.27
N HIS A 10 17.58 11.42 6.32
CA HIS A 10 18.58 11.63 5.26
C HIS A 10 18.05 12.33 4.01
N THR A 11 16.79 12.77 4.00
CA THR A 11 16.42 13.95 3.19
C THR A 11 16.80 15.22 3.93
N GLU A 12 18.09 15.42 4.19
CA GLU A 12 18.58 16.79 4.33
C GLU A 12 18.25 17.49 3.01
N ILE A 13 17.34 18.47 3.07
CA ILE A 13 16.99 19.33 1.95
C ILE A 13 18.18 20.28 1.72
N VAL A 14 19.29 19.71 1.28
CA VAL A 14 20.33 20.45 0.57
C VAL A 14 19.81 20.55 -0.86
N ASN A 15 19.78 21.76 -1.44
CA ASN A 15 19.14 22.10 -2.72
C ASN A 15 19.37 21.12 -3.91
N GLY A 16 20.35 20.22 -3.85
CA GLY A 16 20.55 19.15 -4.84
C GLY A 16 19.80 17.83 -4.60
N VAL A 17 19.45 17.48 -3.35
CA VAL A 17 18.76 16.22 -3.00
C VAL A 17 17.25 16.33 -3.20
N SER A 18 16.66 17.48 -2.89
CA SER A 18 15.27 17.76 -3.26
C SER A 18 15.11 17.80 -4.78
N GLN A 19 16.06 18.39 -5.51
CA GLN A 19 15.99 18.42 -6.97
C GLN A 19 16.16 17.05 -7.62
N SER A 20 17.08 16.22 -7.12
CA SER A 20 17.27 14.85 -7.62
C SER A 20 16.13 13.92 -7.21
N THR A 21 15.55 14.10 -6.03
CA THR A 21 14.38 13.34 -5.57
C THR A 21 13.10 13.78 -6.30
N LEU A 22 12.92 15.08 -6.52
CA LEU A 22 11.86 15.60 -7.39
C LEU A 22 12.09 15.15 -8.84
N TYR A 23 13.32 15.10 -9.34
CA TYR A 23 13.64 14.53 -10.67
C TYR A 23 13.30 13.04 -10.75
N ARG A 24 13.67 12.24 -9.73
CA ARG A 24 13.33 10.81 -9.62
C ARG A 24 11.84 10.56 -9.46
N ALA A 25 11.13 11.49 -8.81
CA ALA A 25 9.69 11.46 -8.64
C ALA A 25 8.92 12.11 -9.81
N GLY A 26 9.61 12.55 -10.87
CA GLY A 26 8.97 13.14 -12.04
C GLY A 26 8.34 14.50 -11.77
N PHE A 27 9.02 15.41 -11.07
CA PHE A 27 8.57 16.78 -10.78
C PHE A 27 9.56 17.88 -11.22
N LEU A 28 10.79 17.54 -11.68
CA LEU A 28 11.73 18.50 -12.29
C LEU A 28 12.34 18.04 -13.63
N THR A 29 12.48 18.97 -14.59
CA THR A 29 13.05 18.68 -15.92
C THR A 29 14.58 18.76 -15.89
N ASN A 30 15.24 17.95 -16.71
CA ASN A 30 16.71 17.94 -16.84
C ASN A 30 17.23 19.35 -17.22
N PRO A 31 18.14 19.96 -16.42
CA PRO A 31 18.64 21.32 -16.67
C PRO A 31 19.45 21.44 -17.99
N LYS A 32 19.78 20.33 -18.66
CA LYS A 32 20.55 20.34 -19.92
C LYS A 32 19.70 20.63 -21.17
N SER A 33 18.38 20.77 -21.05
CA SER A 33 17.55 21.24 -22.17
C SER A 33 17.72 22.75 -22.35
N LYS A 34 18.51 23.16 -23.35
CA LYS A 34 18.71 24.58 -23.74
C LYS A 34 17.40 25.32 -24.06
N ARG A 35 16.27 24.63 -24.24
CA ARG A 35 14.93 25.22 -24.41
C ARG A 35 14.22 25.57 -23.09
N ALA A 36 14.53 24.89 -21.98
CA ALA A 36 13.92 25.13 -20.68
C ALA A 36 14.56 26.31 -19.92
N ALA A 37 15.88 26.51 -20.11
CA ALA A 37 16.63 27.60 -19.47
C ALA A 37 16.09 29.00 -19.82
N ASN A 38 15.56 29.20 -21.03
CA ASN A 38 15.01 30.50 -21.45
C ASN A 38 13.58 30.77 -20.93
N ARG A 39 12.83 29.75 -20.48
CA ARG A 39 11.49 29.93 -19.88
C ARG A 39 11.54 30.14 -18.36
N ALA A 40 12.54 29.58 -17.68
CA ALA A 40 12.71 29.72 -16.24
C ALA A 40 13.07 31.16 -15.79
N LEU A 41 13.52 32.01 -16.70
CA LEU A 41 13.91 33.41 -16.42
C LEU A 41 12.75 34.42 -16.47
N GLN A 42 11.53 34.01 -16.81
CA GLN A 42 10.41 34.94 -17.05
C GLN A 42 9.23 34.85 -16.07
N ASN A 43 9.16 33.86 -15.17
CA ASN A 43 8.08 33.74 -14.20
C ASN A 43 8.63 33.54 -12.77
N PRO A 44 8.08 34.23 -11.75
CA PRO A 44 8.58 34.17 -10.40
C PRO A 44 8.25 32.81 -9.75
N VAL A 45 9.28 32.22 -9.11
CA VAL A 45 9.43 31.28 -7.96
C VAL A 45 8.19 30.64 -7.25
N GLU A 46 6.96 30.69 -7.75
CA GLU A 46 5.80 29.96 -7.18
C GLU A 46 5.67 28.43 -7.51
N PRO A 47 6.28 27.83 -8.54
CA PRO A 47 6.06 26.40 -8.84
C PRO A 47 6.78 25.43 -7.88
N ASP A 48 7.79 25.88 -7.13
CA ASP A 48 8.60 25.00 -6.28
C ASP A 48 7.88 24.59 -5.00
N ALA A 49 7.07 25.48 -4.39
CA ALA A 49 6.36 25.18 -3.16
C ALA A 49 5.17 24.23 -3.37
N SER A 50 4.43 24.36 -4.48
CA SER A 50 3.30 23.49 -4.80
C SER A 50 3.76 22.06 -5.14
N ASN A 51 4.83 21.92 -5.92
CA ASN A 51 5.39 20.61 -6.22
C ASN A 51 6.03 19.95 -5.01
N LEU A 52 6.69 20.72 -4.13
CA LEU A 52 7.20 20.21 -2.86
C LEU A 52 6.07 19.69 -1.97
N LYS A 53 4.93 20.40 -1.90
CA LYS A 53 3.74 19.92 -1.20
C LYS A 53 3.23 18.59 -1.79
N LYS A 54 3.03 18.52 -3.11
CA LYS A 54 2.61 17.27 -3.77
C LYS A 54 3.56 16.11 -3.43
N PHE A 55 4.86 16.37 -3.47
CA PHE A 55 5.88 15.38 -3.09
C PHE A 55 5.79 14.95 -1.62
N CYS A 56 5.70 15.89 -0.67
CA CYS A 56 5.55 15.58 0.74
C CYS A 56 4.29 14.75 1.02
N PHE A 57 3.18 15.06 0.35
CA PHE A 57 1.94 14.29 0.46
C PHE A 57 2.11 12.84 -0.02
N ILE A 58 2.76 12.63 -1.18
CA ILE A 58 3.03 11.29 -1.72
C ILE A 58 3.91 10.49 -0.76
N VAL A 59 5.04 11.07 -0.32
CA VAL A 59 5.98 10.41 0.59
C VAL A 59 5.29 10.05 1.89
N ASP A 60 4.55 10.99 2.47
CA ASP A 60 3.89 10.77 3.75
C ASP A 60 2.80 9.72 3.65
N THR A 61 1.99 9.72 2.60
CA THR A 61 0.97 8.68 2.36
C THR A 61 1.60 7.30 2.25
N LEU A 62 2.70 7.16 1.51
CA LEU A 62 3.41 5.88 1.37
C LEU A 62 4.03 5.43 2.69
N ARG A 63 4.66 6.36 3.42
CA ARG A 63 5.22 6.09 4.76
C ARG A 63 4.13 5.68 5.74
N SER A 64 3.05 6.45 5.83
CA SER A 64 1.95 6.25 6.77
C SER A 64 1.27 4.90 6.51
N THR A 65 1.08 4.56 5.23
CA THR A 65 0.61 3.25 4.80
C THR A 65 1.59 2.16 5.21
N HIS A 66 2.87 2.26 4.84
CA HIS A 66 3.86 1.22 5.13
C HIS A 66 4.02 0.94 6.63
N LEU A 67 4.01 2.00 7.45
CA LEU A 67 4.20 1.91 8.89
C LEU A 67 2.88 1.74 9.67
N GLN A 68 1.74 1.73 8.99
CA GLN A 68 0.41 1.75 9.62
C GLN A 68 0.29 2.86 10.69
N THR A 69 0.68 4.08 10.32
CA THR A 69 0.61 5.27 11.17
C THR A 69 -0.35 6.30 10.57
N PRO A 70 -0.90 7.23 11.38
CA PRO A 70 -1.64 8.36 10.84
C PRO A 70 -0.75 9.21 9.92
N SER A 71 -1.35 9.75 8.84
CA SER A 71 -0.68 10.78 8.03
C SER A 71 -0.34 12.00 8.88
N THR A 72 0.83 12.57 8.66
CA THR A 72 1.32 13.80 9.32
C THR A 72 1.12 15.05 8.48
N VAL A 73 0.94 14.88 7.17
CA VAL A 73 0.56 15.89 6.22
C VAL A 73 -0.96 15.99 6.26
N GLU A 74 -1.46 17.15 6.69
CA GLU A 74 -2.90 17.43 6.61
C GLU A 74 -3.35 17.43 5.14
N THR A 75 -4.42 16.72 4.84
CA THR A 75 -5.13 16.77 3.54
C THR A 75 -5.81 18.12 3.28
N THR A 76 -5.75 19.06 4.23
CA THR A 76 -6.27 20.44 4.14
C THR A 76 -5.45 21.34 3.22
N TRP A 77 -4.43 20.81 2.54
CA TRP A 77 -3.58 21.60 1.67
C TRP A 77 -4.40 22.09 0.48
N SER A 78 -4.51 23.42 0.35
CA SER A 78 -5.05 24.09 -0.84
C SER A 78 -4.11 23.84 -2.02
N VAL A 79 -4.21 22.66 -2.61
CA VAL A 79 -3.53 22.28 -3.83
C VAL A 79 -4.54 22.46 -4.94
N CYS A 80 -4.26 23.36 -5.87
CA CYS A 80 -5.05 23.43 -7.08
C CYS A 80 -4.59 22.35 -8.06
N ILE A 81 -5.53 21.67 -8.69
CA ILE A 81 -5.29 20.63 -9.70
C ILE A 81 -5.95 21.01 -11.04
N GLY A 82 -5.56 20.33 -12.11
CA GLY A 82 -5.90 20.69 -13.48
C GLY A 82 -4.79 21.45 -14.20
N SER A 83 -4.97 21.63 -15.51
CA SER A 83 -3.95 22.21 -16.40
C SER A 83 -3.69 23.69 -16.09
N GLN A 84 -4.73 24.39 -15.61
CA GLN A 84 -4.69 25.80 -15.24
C GLN A 84 -4.98 26.03 -13.75
N ALA A 85 -4.77 25.01 -12.90
CA ALA A 85 -5.10 25.09 -11.48
C ALA A 85 -6.58 25.47 -11.24
N GLU A 86 -7.46 24.91 -12.07
CA GLU A 86 -8.87 25.28 -12.18
C GLU A 86 -9.78 24.58 -11.17
N TYR A 87 -9.30 23.50 -10.54
CA TYR A 87 -10.07 22.73 -9.57
C TYR A 87 -9.44 22.75 -8.19
N ASP A 88 -10.28 22.86 -7.16
CA ASP A 88 -9.90 22.59 -5.78
C ASP A 88 -9.77 21.08 -5.55
N PHE A 89 -8.56 20.64 -5.17
CA PHE A 89 -8.25 19.23 -4.94
C PHE A 89 -9.18 18.58 -3.92
N ARG A 90 -9.44 19.28 -2.81
CA ARG A 90 -10.29 18.75 -1.74
C ARG A 90 -11.73 18.60 -2.20
N GLY A 91 -12.28 19.63 -2.86
CA GLY A 91 -13.62 19.55 -3.42
C GLY A 91 -13.80 18.40 -4.42
N LEU A 92 -12.77 18.09 -5.21
CA LEU A 92 -12.80 16.93 -6.12
C LEU A 92 -12.76 15.59 -5.36
N CYS A 93 -11.91 15.45 -4.35
CA CYS A 93 -11.83 14.22 -3.55
C CYS A 93 -13.12 14.00 -2.75
N ASP A 94 -13.66 15.04 -2.12
CA ASP A 94 -14.95 14.99 -1.41
C ASP A 94 -16.08 14.62 -2.37
N SER A 95 -16.13 15.22 -3.56
CA SER A 95 -17.14 14.89 -4.58
C SER A 95 -17.01 13.44 -5.10
N LEU A 96 -15.81 12.88 -5.12
CA LEU A 96 -15.57 11.50 -5.52
C LEU A 96 -16.07 10.52 -4.46
N VAL A 97 -15.73 10.76 -3.18
CA VAL A 97 -16.03 9.85 -2.07
C VAL A 97 -17.47 9.98 -1.57
N VAL A 98 -18.03 11.20 -1.56
CA VAL A 98 -19.37 11.49 -1.02
C VAL A 98 -20.43 11.37 -2.10
N ASP A 99 -20.22 12.00 -3.26
CA ASP A 99 -21.23 12.13 -4.32
C ASP A 99 -21.05 11.10 -5.45
N GLY A 100 -19.91 10.38 -5.51
CA GLY A 100 -19.63 9.41 -6.57
C GLY A 100 -19.54 10.03 -7.97
N ARG A 101 -19.15 11.30 -8.08
CA ARG A 101 -19.08 12.00 -9.37
C ARG A 101 -17.80 11.66 -10.12
N LEU A 102 -17.94 11.53 -11.44
CA LEU A 102 -16.80 11.35 -12.35
C LEU A 102 -15.83 12.54 -12.25
N LEU A 103 -14.55 12.23 -12.37
CA LEU A 103 -13.49 13.23 -12.41
C LEU A 103 -13.47 13.92 -13.79
N PRO A 104 -13.03 15.19 -13.87
CA PRO A 104 -12.88 15.88 -15.15
C PRO A 104 -11.94 15.11 -16.10
N PRO A 105 -12.34 14.87 -17.36
CA PRO A 105 -11.57 14.05 -18.31
C PRO A 105 -10.26 14.71 -18.76
N GLU A 106 -10.11 16.02 -18.54
CA GLU A 106 -8.92 16.81 -18.90
C GLU A 106 -7.82 16.78 -17.83
N LEU A 107 -8.06 16.12 -16.68
CA LEU A 107 -7.05 16.04 -15.62
C LEU A 107 -5.78 15.30 -16.09
N PRO A 108 -4.57 15.83 -15.82
CA PRO A 108 -3.33 15.15 -16.13
C PRO A 108 -3.10 13.94 -15.20
N ASN A 109 -2.28 12.98 -15.64
CA ASN A 109 -1.99 11.74 -14.88
C ASN A 109 -1.47 12.02 -13.46
N ARG A 110 -0.66 13.08 -13.28
CA ARG A 110 -0.18 13.49 -11.96
C ARG A 110 -1.31 13.84 -10.97
N ASP A 111 -2.43 14.37 -11.46
CA ASP A 111 -3.55 14.76 -10.59
C ASP A 111 -4.42 13.53 -10.30
N TYR A 112 -4.56 12.59 -11.25
CA TYR A 112 -5.12 11.26 -10.98
C TYR A 112 -4.31 10.47 -9.93
N LEU A 113 -2.97 10.58 -9.95
CA LEU A 113 -2.09 10.02 -8.92
C LEU A 113 -2.38 10.60 -7.54
N LEU A 114 -2.50 11.92 -7.44
CA LEU A 114 -2.77 12.59 -6.16
C LEU A 114 -4.13 12.18 -5.60
N ILE A 115 -5.17 12.12 -6.43
CA ILE A 115 -6.50 11.68 -6.02
C ILE A 115 -6.46 10.21 -5.56
N LEU A 116 -5.73 9.35 -6.27
CA LEU A 116 -5.59 7.94 -5.88
C LEU A 116 -4.85 7.78 -4.52
N LEU A 117 -3.84 8.60 -4.28
CA LEU A 117 -3.13 8.63 -2.99
C LEU A 117 -3.98 9.19 -1.86
N ASP A 118 -4.87 10.15 -2.14
CA ASP A 118 -5.86 10.62 -1.17
C ASP A 118 -6.80 9.50 -0.73
N ILE A 119 -7.31 8.71 -1.69
CA ILE A 119 -8.10 7.52 -1.37
C ILE A 119 -7.29 6.52 -0.52
N ILE A 120 -6.00 6.30 -0.83
CA ILE A 120 -5.13 5.43 -0.02
C ILE A 120 -4.92 6.00 1.39
N SER A 121 -4.77 7.32 1.52
CA SER A 121 -4.68 8.00 2.81
C SER A 121 -5.94 7.77 3.63
N ASP A 122 -7.13 7.93 3.03
CA ASP A 122 -8.42 7.66 3.68
C ASP A 122 -8.60 6.19 4.08
N ILE A 123 -8.15 5.26 3.24
CA ILE A 123 -8.10 3.82 3.59
C ILE A 123 -7.23 3.61 4.83
N ASN A 124 -6.05 4.23 4.88
CA ASN A 124 -5.14 4.10 6.00
C ASN A 124 -5.71 4.76 7.27
N VAL A 125 -6.40 5.91 7.17
CA VAL A 125 -7.11 6.55 8.28
C VAL A 125 -8.22 5.66 8.80
N LEU A 126 -9.04 5.08 7.92
CA LEU A 126 -10.09 4.12 8.29
C LEU A 126 -9.50 2.95 9.09
N PHE A 127 -8.37 2.41 8.63
CA PHE A 127 -7.71 1.27 9.25
C PHE A 127 -6.99 1.60 10.56
N CYS A 128 -6.49 2.83 10.73
CA CYS A 128 -5.85 3.26 11.97
C CYS A 128 -6.89 3.68 13.02
N ALA A 129 -7.95 4.39 12.62
CA ALA A 129 -8.91 4.99 13.55
C ALA A 129 -10.03 4.04 13.96
N ILE A 130 -10.63 3.33 12.99
CA ILE A 130 -11.82 2.49 13.22
C ILE A 130 -11.46 1.00 13.16
N GLY A 131 -10.53 0.63 12.27
CA GLY A 131 -10.05 -0.75 12.11
C GLY A 131 -9.81 -1.51 13.42
N PRO A 132 -9.08 -0.95 14.41
CA PRO A 132 -8.77 -1.65 15.66
C PRO A 132 -10.00 -1.92 16.55
N LEU A 133 -11.10 -1.20 16.30
CA LEU A 133 -12.37 -1.34 17.02
C LEU A 133 -13.30 -2.38 16.38
N THR A 134 -12.93 -2.94 15.23
CA THR A 134 -13.72 -3.98 14.55
C THR A 134 -13.57 -5.33 15.24
N ALA A 135 -14.62 -6.16 15.19
CA ALA A 135 -14.61 -7.50 15.80
C ALA A 135 -13.47 -8.38 15.27
N CYS A 136 -13.15 -8.27 13.98
CA CYS A 136 -12.07 -9.00 13.34
C CYS A 136 -10.69 -8.64 13.94
N CYS A 137 -10.38 -7.34 14.05
CA CYS A 137 -9.10 -6.89 14.64
C CYS A 137 -8.99 -7.21 16.13
N MET A 138 -10.10 -7.15 16.87
CA MET A 138 -10.12 -7.54 18.28
C MET A 138 -9.78 -9.03 18.44
N SER A 139 -10.37 -9.90 17.61
CA SER A 139 -10.06 -11.35 17.59
C SER A 139 -8.58 -11.62 17.31
N ILE A 140 -7.99 -10.97 16.30
CA ILE A 140 -6.55 -11.10 15.98
C ILE A 140 -5.67 -10.67 17.16
N ARG A 141 -6.04 -9.57 17.84
CA ARG A 141 -5.32 -9.05 19.01
C ARG A 141 -5.40 -10.01 20.20
N GLU A 142 -6.54 -10.64 20.41
CA GLU A 142 -6.73 -11.65 21.45
C GLU A 142 -5.94 -12.92 21.17
N ALA A 143 -5.98 -13.43 19.94
CA ALA A 143 -5.19 -14.58 19.50
C ALA A 143 -3.69 -14.36 19.68
N SER A 144 -3.20 -13.16 19.35
CA SER A 144 -1.80 -12.76 19.53
C SER A 144 -1.37 -12.74 21.01
N LYS A 145 -2.23 -12.27 21.91
CA LYS A 145 -1.96 -12.30 23.36
C LYS A 145 -1.87 -13.73 23.89
N GLN A 146 -2.78 -14.61 23.48
CA GLN A 146 -2.80 -16.01 23.93
C GLN A 146 -1.54 -16.79 23.51
N THR A 147 -1.07 -16.60 22.27
CA THR A 147 0.19 -17.22 21.79
C THR A 147 1.43 -16.66 22.48
N SER A 148 1.44 -15.37 22.84
CA SER A 148 2.53 -14.77 23.62
C SER A 148 2.64 -15.33 25.04
N HIS A 149 1.51 -15.68 25.67
CA HIS A 149 1.50 -16.32 26.99
C HIS A 149 1.88 -17.80 26.95
N GLN A 150 1.50 -18.55 25.91
CA GLN A 150 1.95 -19.94 25.74
C GLN A 150 3.46 -20.07 25.50
N SER A 151 4.07 -19.10 24.80
CA SER A 151 5.52 -19.09 24.57
C SER A 151 6.34 -18.70 25.80
N GLN A 152 5.73 -18.09 26.83
CA GLN A 152 6.34 -17.87 28.15
C GLN A 152 6.03 -18.99 29.15
N ALA A 153 4.93 -19.73 28.99
CA ALA A 153 4.56 -20.86 29.84
C ALA A 153 5.35 -22.16 29.53
N GLY A 154 6.19 -22.17 28.48
CA GLY A 154 7.01 -23.33 28.10
C GLY A 154 8.15 -23.69 29.06
N LEU A 155 8.25 -23.05 30.23
CA LEU A 155 9.27 -23.36 31.23
C LEU A 155 8.71 -23.76 32.60
N GLU A 156 7.41 -23.63 32.86
CA GLU A 156 6.85 -24.07 34.14
C GLU A 156 5.45 -24.68 33.98
N THR A 157 5.29 -25.81 34.67
CA THR A 157 4.05 -26.54 35.03
C THR A 157 3.39 -27.50 34.05
N ILE A 158 3.66 -28.78 34.35
CA ILE A 158 2.91 -29.99 34.07
C ILE A 158 1.49 -29.86 34.67
N ILE A 159 0.51 -29.37 33.90
CA ILE A 159 -0.92 -29.59 34.18
C ILE A 159 -1.64 -29.76 32.84
N PRO A 160 -2.41 -30.84 32.61
CA PRO A 160 -3.14 -31.05 31.36
C PRO A 160 -4.28 -30.02 31.23
N PRO A 161 -4.57 -29.49 30.02
CA PRO A 161 -5.67 -28.57 29.83
C PRO A 161 -7.01 -29.31 29.97
N LEU A 162 -7.93 -28.72 30.75
CA LEU A 162 -9.32 -29.14 30.87
C LEU A 162 -10.04 -28.95 29.52
N PRO A 163 -10.92 -29.86 29.08
CA PRO A 163 -11.63 -29.72 27.80
C PRO A 163 -12.67 -28.59 27.88
N THR A 164 -12.41 -27.50 27.16
CA THR A 164 -13.37 -26.40 26.95
C THR A 164 -14.42 -26.80 25.92
N SER A 165 -15.27 -27.77 26.25
CA SER A 165 -16.56 -27.94 25.57
C SER A 165 -17.57 -27.01 26.23
N LEU A 166 -17.80 -25.85 25.61
CA LEU A 166 -18.92 -24.89 25.77
C LEU A 166 -18.38 -23.47 25.53
N ILE A 167 -18.00 -23.17 24.28
CA ILE A 167 -18.16 -21.81 23.78
C ILE A 167 -19.60 -21.76 23.27
N GLU A 168 -20.53 -21.74 24.22
CA GLU A 168 -21.85 -21.19 23.95
C GLU A 168 -21.63 -19.75 23.50
N SER A 169 -22.31 -19.43 22.42
CA SER A 169 -22.43 -18.12 21.82
C SER A 169 -22.72 -17.03 22.87
N THR A 170 -21.69 -16.46 23.46
CA THR A 170 -21.75 -15.06 23.87
C THR A 170 -21.48 -14.21 22.64
N GLY A 171 -22.38 -14.36 21.64
CA GLY A 171 -22.74 -13.24 20.80
C GLY A 171 -23.34 -12.23 21.75
N ALA A 172 -22.48 -11.39 22.33
CA ALA A 172 -22.91 -10.32 23.19
C ALA A 172 -24.02 -9.58 22.45
N ASP A 173 -25.18 -9.51 23.10
CA ASP A 173 -26.29 -8.64 22.76
C ASP A 173 -25.76 -7.20 22.69
N TYR A 174 -25.12 -6.86 21.58
CA TYR A 174 -24.73 -5.50 21.27
C TYR A 174 -26.03 -4.77 20.94
N SER A 175 -26.45 -3.95 21.91
CA SER A 175 -27.72 -3.25 21.94
C SER A 175 -28.06 -2.62 20.58
N ARG A 176 -29.30 -2.84 20.12
CA ARG A 176 -29.92 -2.20 18.94
C ARG A 176 -29.96 -0.67 18.97
N TYR A 177 -29.44 -0.03 20.01
CA TYR A 177 -29.51 1.41 20.24
C TYR A 177 -28.14 2.05 20.55
N LEU A 178 -27.03 1.31 20.44
CA LEU A 178 -25.72 1.96 20.40
C LEU A 178 -25.59 2.69 19.05
N PRO A 179 -25.05 3.93 19.01
CA PRO A 179 -24.75 4.58 17.74
C PRO A 179 -23.88 3.62 16.91
N LEU A 180 -24.33 3.33 15.68
CA LEU A 180 -23.75 2.44 14.67
C LEU A 180 -22.47 1.73 15.14
N ALA A 181 -22.57 0.43 15.48
CA ALA A 181 -21.43 -0.39 15.90
C ALA A 181 -20.22 -0.13 14.99
N ALA A 182 -19.00 -0.09 15.56
CA ALA A 182 -17.77 0.25 14.83
C ALA A 182 -17.61 -0.56 13.52
N ASP A 183 -18.04 -1.83 13.52
CA ASP A 183 -18.09 -2.67 12.32
C ASP A 183 -19.01 -2.11 11.23
N HIS A 184 -20.21 -1.64 11.58
CA HIS A 184 -21.13 -1.04 10.62
C HIS A 184 -20.55 0.24 10.01
N GLU A 185 -20.00 1.13 10.84
CA GLU A 185 -19.37 2.35 10.34
C GLU A 185 -18.15 2.05 9.47
N PHE A 186 -17.33 1.09 9.89
CA PHE A 186 -16.20 0.59 9.11
C PHE A 186 -16.66 0.10 7.73
N HIS A 187 -17.69 -0.75 7.67
CA HIS A 187 -18.23 -1.27 6.42
C HIS A 187 -18.84 -0.18 5.55
N ARG A 188 -19.54 0.79 6.14
CA ARG A 188 -20.13 1.93 5.43
C ARG A 188 -19.05 2.78 4.75
N VAL A 189 -18.00 3.16 5.49
CA VAL A 189 -16.90 3.97 4.93
C VAL A 189 -16.09 3.17 3.91
N ARG A 190 -15.78 1.90 4.19
CA ARG A 190 -15.13 0.99 3.24
C ARG A 190 -15.89 0.89 1.91
N ALA A 191 -17.23 0.79 1.96
CA ALA A 191 -18.06 0.74 0.76
C ALA A 191 -18.01 2.04 -0.06
N LYS A 192 -17.97 3.20 0.60
CA LYS A 192 -17.77 4.50 -0.07
C LYS A 192 -16.41 4.59 -0.74
N LEU A 193 -15.34 4.15 -0.08
CA LEU A 193 -13.98 4.15 -0.65
C LEU A 193 -13.85 3.17 -1.82
N MET A 194 -14.52 2.01 -1.76
CA MET A 194 -14.62 1.10 -2.90
C MET A 194 -15.33 1.76 -4.09
N CYS A 195 -16.46 2.43 -3.86
CA CYS A 195 -17.18 3.17 -4.90
C CYS A 195 -16.30 4.30 -5.48
N ALA A 196 -15.59 5.05 -4.64
CA ALA A 196 -14.67 6.10 -5.08
C ALA A 196 -13.57 5.54 -6.01
N LEU A 197 -13.01 4.37 -5.71
CA LEU A 197 -12.05 3.69 -6.59
C LEU A 197 -12.67 3.27 -7.93
N GLU A 198 -13.89 2.75 -7.93
CA GLU A 198 -14.59 2.39 -9.18
C GLU A 198 -14.86 3.61 -10.06
N VAL A 199 -15.26 4.73 -9.46
CA VAL A 199 -15.47 6.01 -10.15
C VAL A 199 -14.14 6.58 -10.65
N TRP A 200 -13.07 6.48 -9.86
CA TRP A 200 -11.72 6.85 -10.26
C TRP A 200 -11.28 6.02 -11.48
N GLN A 201 -11.47 4.70 -11.46
CA GLN A 201 -11.13 3.81 -12.58
C GLN A 201 -11.91 4.16 -13.83
N THR A 202 -13.22 4.38 -13.69
CA THR A 202 -14.10 4.76 -14.81
C THR A 202 -13.64 6.07 -15.44
N SER A 203 -13.33 7.07 -14.62
CA SER A 203 -12.84 8.37 -15.07
C SER A 203 -11.46 8.24 -15.73
N PHE A 204 -10.57 7.46 -15.12
CA PHE A 204 -9.24 7.19 -15.65
C PHE A 204 -9.31 6.51 -17.02
N SER A 205 -10.20 5.53 -17.21
CA SER A 205 -10.41 4.86 -18.50
C SER A 205 -11.03 5.77 -19.56
N ALA A 206 -11.85 6.75 -19.16
CA ALA A 206 -12.52 7.69 -20.06
C ALA A 206 -11.68 8.93 -20.41
N ARG A 207 -10.50 9.09 -19.81
CA ARG A 207 -9.65 10.28 -19.98
C ARG A 207 -9.17 10.49 -21.42
N ASP A 208 -8.93 11.74 -21.80
CA ASP A 208 -8.32 12.05 -23.10
C ASP A 208 -6.81 11.76 -23.08
N ALA A 209 -6.42 10.66 -23.72
CA ALA A 209 -5.02 10.24 -23.86
C ALA A 209 -4.11 11.28 -24.56
N ARG A 210 -4.70 12.24 -25.30
CA ARG A 210 -3.94 13.30 -25.99
C ARG A 210 -3.50 14.41 -25.04
N LEU A 211 -4.22 14.63 -23.95
CA LEU A 211 -3.94 15.64 -22.92
C LEU A 211 -3.16 15.06 -21.73
N SER A 212 -3.13 13.73 -21.60
CA SER A 212 -2.52 13.02 -20.45
C SER A 212 -0.99 12.97 -20.45
N ASN A 213 -0.32 13.45 -21.50
CA ASN A 213 1.13 13.35 -21.65
C ASN A 213 1.82 14.62 -21.11
N ASP A 214 1.77 14.81 -19.79
CA ASP A 214 2.56 15.85 -19.12
C ASP A 214 4.04 15.47 -18.97
N GLY A 215 4.40 14.21 -19.31
CA GLY A 215 5.77 13.68 -19.34
C GLY A 215 6.31 13.27 -17.97
N TRP A 216 5.49 13.37 -16.92
CA TRP A 216 5.91 13.19 -15.53
C TRP A 216 5.49 11.85 -14.94
N VAL A 217 4.24 11.46 -15.21
CA VAL A 217 3.65 10.23 -14.66
C VAL A 217 3.05 9.43 -15.81
N ASP A 218 3.60 8.24 -16.04
CA ASP A 218 3.04 7.32 -17.03
C ASP A 218 1.73 6.72 -16.51
N ALA A 219 0.72 6.72 -17.36
CA ALA A 219 -0.57 6.16 -17.02
C ALA A 219 -0.50 4.68 -16.60
N SER A 220 0.36 3.87 -17.22
CA SER A 220 0.50 2.47 -16.84
C SER A 220 1.00 2.29 -15.40
N SER A 221 1.75 3.25 -14.88
CA SER A 221 2.28 3.18 -13.51
C SER A 221 1.25 3.42 -12.41
N LEU A 222 0.06 3.93 -12.78
CA LEU A 222 -1.04 4.18 -11.86
C LEU A 222 -1.89 2.95 -11.60
N LEU A 223 -1.93 1.99 -12.54
CA LEU A 223 -2.72 0.79 -12.41
C LEU A 223 -2.26 -0.11 -11.25
N PRO A 224 -0.95 -0.39 -11.05
CA PRO A 224 -0.48 -1.13 -9.88
C PRO A 224 -0.91 -0.50 -8.56
N LEU A 225 -0.85 0.83 -8.47
CA LEU A 225 -1.26 1.58 -7.28
C LEU A 225 -2.78 1.49 -7.04
N PHE A 226 -3.57 1.50 -8.12
CA PHE A 226 -5.01 1.30 -8.06
C PHE A 226 -5.38 -0.10 -7.56
N HIS A 227 -4.76 -1.14 -8.11
CA HIS A 227 -4.98 -2.51 -7.64
C HIS A 227 -4.49 -2.69 -6.20
N PHE A 228 -3.45 -1.99 -5.77
CA PHE A 228 -3.03 -1.96 -4.37
C PHE A 228 -4.08 -1.32 -3.45
N ALA A 229 -4.66 -0.17 -3.82
CA ALA A 229 -5.74 0.44 -3.05
C ALA A 229 -6.95 -0.51 -2.91
N ARG A 230 -7.32 -1.20 -4.00
CA ARG A 230 -8.34 -2.25 -4.00
C ARG A 230 -7.95 -3.42 -3.10
N LEU A 231 -6.69 -3.87 -3.16
CA LEU A 231 -6.18 -4.96 -2.33
C LEU A 231 -6.33 -4.63 -0.85
N LEU A 232 -5.93 -3.43 -0.43
CA LEU A 232 -6.06 -2.94 0.94
C LEU A 232 -7.53 -3.00 1.40
N LEU A 233 -8.46 -2.47 0.60
CA LEU A 233 -9.88 -2.49 0.95
C LEU A 233 -10.45 -3.92 0.99
N VAL A 234 -10.12 -4.81 0.04
CA VAL A 234 -10.66 -6.18 0.02
C VAL A 234 -10.08 -7.02 1.16
N ALA A 235 -8.77 -6.90 1.43
CA ALA A 235 -8.08 -7.63 2.49
C ALA A 235 -8.43 -7.11 3.90
N GLY A 236 -8.70 -5.81 4.03
CA GLY A 236 -8.98 -5.16 5.30
C GLY A 236 -7.74 -4.92 6.17
N PRO A 237 -7.91 -4.41 7.39
CA PRO A 237 -6.83 -3.95 8.27
C PRO A 237 -5.86 -5.06 8.69
N GLY A 238 -6.27 -6.33 8.62
CA GLY A 238 -5.40 -7.47 8.91
C GLY A 238 -4.15 -7.53 8.02
N VAL A 239 -4.20 -6.92 6.82
CA VAL A 239 -3.08 -6.92 5.87
C VAL A 239 -1.80 -6.29 6.44
N TYR A 240 -1.90 -5.29 7.31
CA TYR A 240 -0.74 -4.61 7.93
C TYR A 240 -0.01 -5.46 8.96
N THR A 241 -0.61 -6.56 9.41
CA THR A 241 0.09 -7.50 10.29
C THR A 241 1.05 -8.41 9.52
N LEU A 242 0.81 -8.63 8.22
CA LEU A 242 1.57 -9.60 7.41
C LEU A 242 3.07 -9.33 7.35
N PRO A 243 3.56 -8.09 7.19
CA PRO A 243 5.00 -7.84 7.20
C PRO A 243 5.67 -8.35 8.46
N SER A 244 5.12 -8.03 9.64
CA SER A 244 5.66 -8.48 10.92
C SER A 244 5.62 -10.01 11.07
N LEU A 245 4.59 -10.66 10.52
CA LEU A 245 4.47 -12.12 10.54
C LEU A 245 5.46 -12.80 9.62
N ALA A 246 5.81 -12.17 8.50
CA ALA A 246 6.89 -12.61 7.63
C ALA A 246 8.29 -12.35 8.20
N GLY A 247 8.39 -11.70 9.39
CA GLY A 247 9.66 -11.32 10.01
C GLY A 247 10.26 -10.03 9.45
N TYR A 248 9.47 -9.21 8.75
CA TYR A 248 9.89 -7.90 8.26
C TYR A 248 9.68 -6.82 9.32
N THR A 249 10.76 -6.11 9.65
CA THR A 249 10.72 -4.90 10.48
C THR A 249 11.23 -3.70 9.68
N PRO A 250 10.42 -2.64 9.49
CA PRO A 250 10.83 -1.47 8.71
C PRO A 250 11.94 -0.63 9.36
N GLU A 251 12.26 -0.86 10.64
CA GLU A 251 13.34 -0.19 11.37
C GLU A 251 14.55 -1.12 11.58
N GLU A 252 15.33 -1.38 10.54
CA GLU A 252 16.68 -1.92 10.71
C GLU A 252 17.59 -0.80 11.25
N ASN A 253 17.57 -0.59 12.58
CA ASN A 253 18.68 0.08 13.26
C ASN A 253 19.77 -0.96 13.49
N ASP A 254 20.90 -0.80 12.82
CA ASP A 254 22.10 -1.67 12.82
C ASP A 254 22.79 -1.84 14.20
N GLU A 255 22.18 -1.43 15.32
CA GLU A 255 22.86 -1.31 16.61
C GLU A 255 22.22 -2.08 17.77
N LEU A 256 21.09 -2.76 17.59
CA LEU A 256 20.52 -3.60 18.64
C LEU A 256 20.25 -4.98 18.09
N LEU A 257 21.12 -5.93 18.46
CA LEU A 257 21.02 -7.37 18.27
C LEU A 257 19.57 -7.89 18.40
N THR A 258 18.79 -7.79 17.34
CA THR A 258 17.41 -8.28 17.28
C THR A 258 17.45 -9.72 16.86
N ARG A 259 17.17 -10.59 17.83
CA ARG A 259 16.82 -11.99 17.62
C ARG A 259 15.95 -12.10 16.36
N PRO A 260 16.24 -13.00 15.40
CA PRO A 260 15.43 -13.13 14.19
C PRO A 260 13.98 -13.35 14.62
N GLN A 261 13.09 -12.42 14.25
CA GLN A 261 11.66 -12.64 14.44
C GLN A 261 11.32 -13.85 13.57
N GLN A 262 11.01 -14.97 14.22
CA GLN A 262 10.62 -16.19 13.53
C GLN A 262 9.36 -15.89 12.73
N CYS A 263 9.39 -16.27 11.44
CA CYS A 263 8.21 -16.23 10.58
C CYS A 263 7.05 -16.97 11.28
N ARG A 264 5.91 -16.29 11.38
CA ARG A 264 4.68 -16.80 12.01
C ARG A 264 3.62 -16.97 10.94
N VAL A 265 2.93 -18.10 10.97
CA VAL A 265 1.94 -18.40 9.95
C VAL A 265 0.66 -17.59 10.20
N PRO A 266 0.11 -16.83 9.22
CA PRO A 266 -0.98 -15.87 9.46
C PRO A 266 -2.24 -16.47 10.11
N HIS A 267 -2.64 -17.67 9.70
CA HIS A 267 -3.82 -18.33 10.24
C HIS A 267 -3.73 -18.65 11.74
N THR A 268 -2.53 -18.73 12.32
CA THR A 268 -2.37 -18.92 13.78
C THR A 268 -2.91 -17.75 14.59
N LEU A 269 -3.10 -16.60 13.95
CA LEU A 269 -3.72 -15.40 14.52
C LEU A 269 -5.16 -15.17 14.03
N GLY A 270 -5.76 -16.17 13.36
CA GLY A 270 -7.10 -16.04 12.78
C GLY A 270 -7.17 -15.16 11.52
N LEU A 271 -6.03 -14.78 10.94
CA LEU A 271 -6.00 -14.04 9.68
C LEU A 271 -6.32 -14.97 8.53
N ARG A 272 -7.44 -14.71 7.85
CA ARG A 272 -7.83 -15.37 6.61
C ARG A 272 -8.38 -14.33 5.65
N PHE A 273 -7.90 -14.34 4.41
CA PHE A 273 -8.35 -13.41 3.39
C PHE A 273 -9.36 -14.08 2.45
N PRO A 274 -10.39 -13.35 1.99
CA PRO A 274 -11.33 -13.91 1.02
C PRO A 274 -10.61 -14.21 -0.30
N GLN A 275 -11.09 -15.21 -1.04
CA GLN A 275 -10.52 -15.59 -2.35
C GLN A 275 -10.44 -14.43 -3.35
N SER A 276 -11.32 -13.44 -3.20
CA SER A 276 -11.30 -12.22 -4.00
C SER A 276 -9.99 -11.42 -3.87
N THR A 277 -9.25 -11.51 -2.75
CA THR A 277 -7.95 -10.83 -2.65
C THR A 277 -6.94 -11.45 -3.59
N LEU A 278 -6.95 -12.78 -3.80
CA LEU A 278 -6.02 -13.44 -4.72
C LEU A 278 -6.27 -13.00 -6.17
N HIS A 279 -7.53 -12.77 -6.54
CA HIS A 279 -7.86 -12.21 -7.86
C HIS A 279 -7.25 -10.81 -8.05
N VAL A 280 -7.39 -9.93 -7.05
CA VAL A 280 -6.78 -8.59 -7.09
C VAL A 280 -5.25 -8.65 -7.13
N VAL A 281 -4.63 -9.61 -6.41
CA VAL A 281 -3.18 -9.82 -6.44
C VAL A 281 -2.70 -10.22 -7.85
N MET A 282 -3.45 -11.06 -8.57
CA MET A 282 -3.12 -11.41 -9.96
C MET A 282 -3.24 -10.20 -10.89
N GLU A 283 -4.33 -9.43 -10.81
CA GLU A 283 -4.50 -8.19 -11.60
C GLU A 283 -3.37 -7.18 -11.33
N LEU A 284 -2.96 -7.06 -10.07
CA LEU A 284 -1.86 -6.19 -9.66
C LEU A 284 -0.56 -6.62 -10.34
N LEU A 285 -0.21 -7.92 -10.31
CA LEU A 285 1.01 -8.41 -10.96
C LEU A 285 0.96 -8.22 -12.47
N GLU A 286 -0.16 -8.54 -13.13
CA GLU A 286 -0.35 -8.33 -14.57
C GLU A 286 -0.15 -6.86 -14.96
N SER A 287 -0.61 -5.92 -14.13
CA SER A 287 -0.44 -4.50 -14.36
C SER A 287 1.03 -4.05 -14.24
N VAL A 288 1.79 -4.64 -13.32
CA VAL A 288 3.23 -4.37 -13.16
C VAL A 288 4.03 -4.96 -14.32
N GLU A 289 3.75 -6.22 -14.70
CA GLU A 289 4.41 -6.87 -15.84
C GLU A 289 4.19 -6.08 -17.13
N SER A 290 2.95 -5.64 -17.37
CA SER A 290 2.57 -4.83 -18.53
C SER A 290 3.32 -3.48 -18.58
N ASP A 291 3.46 -2.81 -17.44
CA ASP A 291 4.24 -1.56 -17.35
C ASP A 291 5.74 -1.82 -17.56
N SER A 292 6.28 -2.89 -16.96
CA SER A 292 7.69 -3.26 -17.10
C SER A 292 8.07 -3.57 -18.55
N ALA A 293 7.21 -4.29 -19.28
CA ALA A 293 7.40 -4.63 -20.69
C ALA A 293 7.43 -3.38 -21.58
N ARG A 294 6.45 -2.46 -21.38
CA ARG A 294 6.39 -1.19 -22.11
C ARG A 294 7.64 -0.34 -21.92
N ARG A 295 8.16 -0.29 -20.69
CA ARG A 295 9.38 0.48 -20.36
C ARG A 295 10.64 -0.16 -20.95
N SER A 296 10.69 -1.49 -21.05
CA SER A 296 11.80 -2.22 -21.68
C SER A 296 11.92 -1.88 -23.16
N ASP A 297 10.80 -1.80 -23.89
CA ASP A 297 10.78 -1.50 -25.33
C ASP A 297 11.21 -0.05 -25.65
N ILE A 298 10.98 0.88 -24.72
CA ILE A 298 11.33 2.30 -24.87
C ILE A 298 12.81 2.58 -24.49
N ALA A 299 13.45 1.70 -23.73
CA ALA A 299 14.78 1.91 -23.13
C ALA A 299 15.98 1.81 -24.10
N HIS A 300 15.76 1.64 -25.41
CA HIS A 300 16.83 1.48 -26.42
C HIS A 300 17.54 2.79 -26.84
N GLY A 301 17.41 3.90 -26.09
CA GLY A 301 18.13 5.13 -26.47
C GLY A 301 18.37 6.20 -25.40
N ILE A 302 17.64 6.22 -24.29
CA ILE A 302 17.78 7.26 -23.25
C ILE A 302 17.57 6.61 -21.88
N GLN A 303 18.40 7.01 -20.91
CA GLN A 303 18.42 6.65 -19.47
C GLN A 303 17.24 5.80 -18.97
N ARG A 304 17.55 4.64 -18.38
CA ARG A 304 16.59 3.72 -17.73
C ARG A 304 15.61 4.56 -16.88
N PRO A 305 14.31 4.57 -17.19
CA PRO A 305 13.35 5.35 -16.42
C PRO A 305 13.32 4.78 -14.99
N CYS A 306 13.56 5.64 -13.99
CA CYS A 306 13.44 5.25 -12.58
C CYS A 306 12.04 4.67 -12.33
N GLN A 307 11.98 3.53 -11.64
CA GLN A 307 10.72 2.91 -11.30
C GLN A 307 9.98 3.75 -10.25
N PRO A 308 8.63 3.83 -10.30
CA PRO A 308 7.86 4.64 -9.35
C PRO A 308 8.09 4.22 -7.90
N MET A 309 8.11 5.22 -7.00
CA MET A 309 8.46 5.00 -5.59
C MET A 309 7.48 4.12 -4.79
N TRP A 310 6.26 3.94 -5.29
CA TRP A 310 5.26 3.07 -4.66
C TRP A 310 5.42 1.59 -5.04
N TYR A 311 6.18 1.25 -6.08
CA TYR A 311 6.29 -0.14 -6.57
C TYR A 311 6.79 -1.13 -5.52
N PRO A 312 7.86 -0.85 -4.73
CA PRO A 312 8.30 -1.78 -3.70
C PRO A 312 7.20 -2.13 -2.71
N LEU A 313 6.43 -1.12 -2.27
CA LEU A 313 5.32 -1.29 -1.33
C LEU A 313 4.20 -2.14 -1.95
N VAL A 314 3.78 -1.79 -3.16
CA VAL A 314 2.71 -2.48 -3.91
C VAL A 314 3.04 -3.96 -4.11
N LEU A 315 4.25 -4.26 -4.59
CA LEU A 315 4.71 -5.62 -4.84
C LEU A 315 4.86 -6.41 -3.54
N PHE A 316 5.42 -5.80 -2.49
CA PHE A 316 5.64 -6.47 -1.22
C PHE A 316 4.31 -6.89 -0.56
N TYR A 317 3.32 -6.00 -0.47
CA TYR A 317 2.02 -6.35 0.08
C TYR A 317 1.25 -7.35 -0.79
N GLY A 318 1.36 -7.26 -2.12
CA GLY A 318 0.80 -8.28 -3.02
C GLY A 318 1.40 -9.67 -2.77
N ALA A 319 2.72 -9.74 -2.61
CA ALA A 319 3.44 -10.96 -2.28
C ALA A 319 3.00 -11.55 -0.93
N LEU A 320 2.87 -10.72 0.10
CA LEU A 320 2.46 -11.15 1.44
C LEU A 320 1.04 -11.71 1.47
N VAL A 321 0.12 -11.14 0.70
CA VAL A 321 -1.24 -11.69 0.57
C VAL A 321 -1.21 -13.03 -0.17
N ALA A 322 -0.42 -13.18 -1.23
CA ALA A 322 -0.22 -14.46 -1.92
C ALA A 322 0.36 -15.53 -0.98
N TRP A 323 1.33 -15.14 -0.15
CA TRP A 323 1.91 -16.00 0.89
C TRP A 323 0.87 -16.43 1.93
N SER A 324 0.02 -15.52 2.42
CA SER A 324 -1.05 -15.88 3.36
C SER A 324 -2.00 -16.93 2.78
N HIS A 325 -2.40 -16.79 1.51
CA HIS A 325 -3.22 -17.79 0.81
C HIS A 325 -2.51 -19.15 0.66
N MET A 326 -1.21 -19.13 0.36
CA MET A 326 -0.40 -20.35 0.32
C MET A 326 -0.37 -21.08 1.68
N CYS A 327 -0.34 -20.33 2.79
CA CYS A 327 -0.37 -20.88 4.15
C CYS A 327 -1.74 -21.41 4.59
N ASP A 328 -2.84 -20.86 4.08
CA ASP A 328 -4.19 -21.35 4.38
C ASP A 328 -4.44 -22.72 3.73
N GLU A 329 -3.96 -22.90 2.50
CA GLU A 329 -4.12 -24.12 1.72
C GLU A 329 -3.25 -25.27 2.20
N SER A 330 -2.05 -24.98 2.71
CA SER A 330 -1.18 -26.02 3.28
C SER A 330 -1.76 -26.67 4.54
N MET A 331 -2.69 -25.99 5.23
CA MET A 331 -3.44 -26.48 6.40
C MET A 331 -4.82 -27.04 6.07
N GLY A 332 -5.35 -26.75 4.87
CA GLY A 332 -6.61 -27.31 4.38
C GLY A 332 -6.52 -28.83 4.29
N LYS A 333 -7.13 -29.53 5.25
CA LYS A 333 -7.28 -31.00 5.28
C LYS A 333 -7.60 -31.55 3.88
N GLN A 334 -6.64 -32.27 3.29
CA GLN A 334 -6.71 -33.66 2.80
C GLN A 334 -8.04 -34.28 2.29
N GLU A 335 -9.05 -33.51 1.87
CA GLU A 335 -10.36 -34.05 1.44
C GLU A 335 -10.73 -33.73 -0.02
N SER A 336 -9.91 -32.98 -0.77
CA SER A 336 -10.08 -32.88 -2.23
C SER A 336 -8.85 -33.41 -2.96
N LEU A 337 -9.03 -34.30 -3.93
CA LEU A 337 -7.97 -34.92 -4.74
C LEU A 337 -7.23 -33.93 -5.69
N ARG A 338 -7.33 -32.61 -5.49
CA ARG A 338 -6.61 -31.60 -6.28
C ARG A 338 -5.89 -30.47 -5.47
N PRO A 339 -5.16 -30.74 -4.36
CA PRO A 339 -4.48 -29.68 -3.61
C PRO A 339 -3.18 -29.18 -4.29
N SER A 340 -2.70 -29.87 -5.33
CA SER A 340 -1.36 -29.61 -5.89
C SER A 340 -1.29 -28.42 -6.84
N HIS A 341 -2.33 -28.16 -7.64
CA HIS A 341 -2.26 -27.12 -8.68
C HIS A 341 -2.40 -25.71 -8.09
N PHE A 342 -3.26 -25.53 -7.08
CA PHE A 342 -3.49 -24.22 -6.47
C PHE A 342 -2.28 -23.74 -5.67
N LEU A 343 -1.70 -24.62 -4.84
CA LEU A 343 -0.47 -24.32 -4.08
C LEU A 343 0.72 -24.06 -5.02
N LEU A 344 0.82 -24.79 -6.13
CA LEU A 344 1.83 -24.51 -7.17
C LEU A 344 1.60 -23.12 -7.80
N THR A 345 0.33 -22.74 -8.01
CA THR A 345 -0.04 -21.44 -8.60
C THR A 345 0.29 -20.29 -7.65
N THR A 346 -0.07 -20.37 -6.36
CA THR A 346 0.25 -19.32 -5.37
C THR A 346 1.75 -19.24 -5.09
N ARG A 347 2.47 -20.36 -5.09
CA ARG A 347 3.94 -20.37 -4.99
C ARG A 347 4.60 -19.70 -6.20
N LYS A 348 4.13 -20.02 -7.42
CA LYS A 348 4.61 -19.35 -8.63
C LYS A 348 4.30 -17.86 -8.60
N LEU A 349 3.10 -17.48 -8.14
CA LEU A 349 2.72 -16.08 -7.95
C LEU A 349 3.68 -15.35 -7.01
N LEU A 350 3.96 -15.94 -5.85
CA LEU A 350 4.93 -15.40 -4.88
C LEU A 350 6.34 -15.25 -5.49
N GLN A 351 6.79 -16.22 -6.28
CA GLN A 351 8.07 -16.14 -7.01
C GLN A 351 8.10 -15.01 -8.03
N MET A 352 7.00 -14.79 -8.77
CA MET A 352 6.91 -13.69 -9.74
C MET A 352 6.98 -12.32 -9.05
N PHE A 353 6.30 -12.16 -7.90
CA PHE A 353 6.45 -10.96 -7.08
C PHE A 353 7.89 -10.75 -6.60
N GLY A 354 8.54 -11.81 -6.10
CA GLY A 354 9.94 -11.76 -5.70
C GLY A 354 10.86 -11.32 -6.85
N PHE A 355 10.62 -11.84 -8.06
CA PHE A 355 11.37 -11.46 -9.25
C PHE A 355 11.16 -9.98 -9.64
N GLU A 356 9.92 -9.50 -9.68
CA GLU A 356 9.64 -8.08 -9.98
C GLU A 356 10.25 -7.16 -8.92
N LEU A 357 10.19 -7.54 -7.64
CA LEU A 357 10.76 -6.77 -6.54
C LEU A 357 12.29 -6.74 -6.59
N ALA A 358 12.94 -7.84 -6.99
CA ALA A 358 14.40 -7.91 -7.16
C ALA A 358 14.91 -6.94 -8.24
N LYS A 359 14.10 -6.66 -9.29
CA LYS A 359 14.46 -5.66 -10.31
C LYS A 359 14.58 -4.24 -9.76
N LEU A 360 14.02 -3.97 -8.58
CA LEU A 360 13.97 -2.65 -7.93
C LEU A 360 15.09 -2.43 -6.92
N GLU A 361 15.93 -3.44 -6.63
CA GLU A 361 16.94 -3.38 -5.57
C GLU A 361 18.02 -2.31 -5.78
N ASP A 362 18.30 -1.99 -7.05
CA ASP A 362 19.25 -0.94 -7.42
C ASP A 362 18.65 0.47 -7.30
N ASP A 363 17.33 0.59 -7.44
CA ASP A 363 16.60 1.86 -7.44
C ASP A 363 16.12 2.24 -6.02
N TRP A 364 15.76 1.24 -5.20
CA TRP A 364 15.11 1.42 -3.91
C TRP A 364 15.70 0.51 -2.83
N ASN A 365 16.38 1.09 -1.84
CA ASN A 365 17.01 0.32 -0.74
C ASN A 365 16.03 -0.59 0.01
N CYS A 366 14.79 -0.14 0.22
CA CYS A 366 13.76 -0.95 0.88
C CYS A 366 13.41 -2.24 0.10
N ALA A 367 13.53 -2.22 -1.24
CA ALA A 367 13.23 -3.38 -2.07
C ALA A 367 14.17 -4.56 -1.75
N ARG A 368 15.44 -4.31 -1.38
CA ARG A 368 16.39 -5.36 -0.98
C ARG A 368 15.92 -6.11 0.27
N SER A 369 15.55 -5.38 1.31
CA SER A 369 15.03 -5.97 2.56
C SER A 369 13.72 -6.75 2.32
N MET A 370 12.81 -6.17 1.53
CA MET A 370 11.54 -6.81 1.20
C MET A 370 11.74 -8.08 0.34
N SER A 371 12.62 -8.02 -0.67
CA SER A 371 13.00 -9.14 -1.55
C SER A 371 13.61 -10.30 -0.78
N ALA A 372 14.49 -10.02 0.18
CA ALA A 372 15.06 -11.02 1.07
C ALA A 372 13.99 -11.73 1.91
N VAL A 373 13.02 -10.98 2.45
CA VAL A 373 11.88 -11.57 3.19
C VAL A 373 11.07 -12.48 2.27
N ILE A 374 10.68 -12.03 1.08
CA ILE A 374 9.91 -12.87 0.14
C ILE A 374 10.68 -14.13 -0.24
N SER A 375 11.99 -14.03 -0.47
CA SER A 375 12.85 -15.19 -0.77
C SER A 375 12.84 -16.23 0.34
N ASN A 376 12.84 -15.79 1.60
CA ASN A 376 12.75 -16.68 2.77
C ASN A 376 11.38 -17.36 2.90
N LEU A 377 10.30 -16.70 2.44
CA LEU A 377 8.94 -17.29 2.45
C LEU A 377 8.71 -18.35 1.36
N ILE A 378 9.55 -18.36 0.31
CA ILE A 378 9.47 -19.31 -0.81
C ILE A 378 10.19 -20.62 -0.52
N GLN A 379 11.21 -20.59 0.36
CA GLN A 379 11.99 -21.76 0.78
C GLN A 379 11.15 -22.70 1.63
#